data_AF-A0A2J6T8V2-F1
#
_entry.id   AF-A0A2J6T8V2-F1
#
_cell.length_a   1.000
_cell.length_b   1.000
_cell.length_c   1.000
_cell.angle_alpha   90.00
_cell.angle_beta   90.00
_cell.angle_gamma   90.00
#
_symmetry.space_group_name_H-M   'P 1'
#
loop_
_entity.id
_entity.type
_entity.pdbx_description
1 polymer ?
#
loop_
_entity_poly.entity_id
_entity_poly.type
_entity_poly.pdbx_seq_one_letter_code
_entity_poly.pdbx_strand_id
1 'polypeptide(L)'
;MAGTRSLQQMAEGRLIGQLTDAATGYQASANFSCGGSFPIDIRSMTGHGDFTSTKTPIMSPPVITRWDAPSGEVSGRIMFPVPEGKHEVLEELVKDCQLATFGYGGENILDDSIRSAGKLESSEFSTSFNPYNYGIVDAFAQALLSGIARREVSGESTNEQH
;
A
#
# COMPACT_ATOMS: atom_id res chain seq x y z
N MET A 1 17.40 15.57 48.80
CA MET A 1 18.64 15.00 48.23
C MET A 1 18.50 14.99 46.72
N ALA A 2 19.15 15.94 46.02
CA ALA A 2 19.15 15.99 44.56
C ALA A 2 20.29 15.10 44.04
N GLY A 3 19.94 14.02 43.33
CA GLY A 3 20.93 13.13 42.74
C GLY A 3 21.78 13.87 41.70
N THR A 4 23.08 13.98 41.96
CA THR A 4 24.06 14.49 41.02
C THR A 4 24.09 13.56 39.81
N ARG A 5 23.70 14.06 38.65
CA ARG A 5 23.77 13.32 37.39
C ARG A 5 25.25 13.07 37.04
N SER A 6 25.55 11.90 36.51
CA SER A 6 26.91 11.60 36.06
C SER A 6 27.26 12.43 34.82
N LEU A 7 28.56 12.65 34.59
CA LEU A 7 29.05 13.34 33.39
C LEU A 7 28.57 12.68 32.09
N GLN A 8 28.44 11.34 32.10
CA GLN A 8 27.90 10.58 30.99
C GLN A 8 26.44 10.96 30.70
N GLN A 9 25.58 11.03 31.73
CA GLN A 9 24.17 11.42 31.56
C GLN A 9 24.03 12.86 31.05
N MET A 10 24.96 13.74 31.43
CA MET A 10 25.00 15.12 30.93
C MET A 10 25.42 15.18 29.46
N ALA A 11 26.40 14.36 29.07
CA ALA A 11 26.84 14.25 27.67
C ALA A 11 25.75 13.67 26.77
N GLU A 12 25.07 12.60 27.21
CA GLU A 12 23.94 11.99 26.50
C GLU A 12 22.79 12.99 26.33
N GLY A 13 22.41 13.71 27.39
CA GLY A 13 21.38 14.74 27.31
C GLY A 13 21.72 15.85 26.32
N ARG A 14 23.00 16.23 26.22
CA ARG A 14 23.46 17.25 25.27
C ARG A 14 23.42 16.75 23.83
N LEU A 15 23.83 15.51 23.58
CA LEU A 15 23.78 14.88 22.25
C LEU A 15 22.34 14.74 21.76
N ILE A 16 21.42 14.32 22.63
CA ILE A 16 19.98 14.21 22.30
C ILE A 16 19.38 15.58 22.01
N GLY A 17 19.72 16.62 22.78
CA GLY A 17 19.30 17.99 22.52
C GLY A 17 19.76 18.47 21.15
N GLN A 18 21.06 18.28 20.83
CA GLN A 18 21.62 18.66 19.53
C GLN A 18 20.98 17.90 18.35
N LEU A 19 20.67 16.61 18.53
CA LEU A 19 19.95 15.83 17.51
C LEU A 19 18.52 16.35 17.32
N THR A 20 17.85 16.70 18.41
CA THR A 20 16.47 17.24 18.38
C THR A 20 16.43 18.60 17.67
N ASP A 21 17.39 19.48 17.97
CA ASP A 21 17.53 20.79 17.32
C ASP A 21 17.88 20.65 15.83
N ALA A 22 18.72 19.67 15.48
CA ALA A 22 19.04 19.37 14.08
C ALA A 22 17.83 18.79 13.32
N ALA A 23 16.98 17.99 13.97
CA ALA A 23 15.82 17.35 13.35
C ALA A 23 14.58 18.26 13.26
N THR A 24 14.42 19.23 14.18
CA THR A 24 13.21 20.09 14.25
C THR A 24 13.04 21.02 13.04
N GLY A 25 14.10 21.31 12.28
CA GLY A 25 14.04 22.04 11.00
C GLY A 25 13.96 21.15 9.75
N TYR A 26 14.25 19.85 9.88
CA TYR A 26 14.16 18.87 8.81
C TYR A 26 12.87 18.05 8.98
N GLN A 27 11.72 18.73 8.85
CA GLN A 27 10.49 18.03 8.45
C GLN A 27 10.65 17.65 6.98
N ALA A 28 11.50 16.65 6.71
CA ALA A 28 11.36 15.93 5.47
C ALA A 28 9.96 15.31 5.52
N SER A 29 9.13 15.60 4.52
CA SER A 29 7.96 14.78 4.21
C SER A 29 8.45 13.40 3.76
N ALA A 30 9.15 12.70 4.64
CA ALA A 30 9.50 11.31 4.45
C ALA A 30 8.17 10.58 4.57
N ASN A 31 7.73 10.02 3.45
CA ASN A 31 6.61 9.10 3.42
C ASN A 31 7.04 7.84 4.18
N PHE A 32 6.90 7.86 5.50
CA PHE A 32 6.95 6.66 6.29
C PHE A 32 5.73 5.83 5.91
N SER A 33 5.95 4.69 5.27
CA SER A 33 4.90 3.70 5.09
C SER A 33 4.68 2.98 6.42
N CYS A 34 3.95 3.59 7.34
CA CYS A 34 3.28 2.84 8.39
C CYS A 34 2.10 2.11 7.74
N GLY A 35 2.09 0.77 7.85
CA GLY A 35 0.93 -0.01 7.43
C GLY A 35 -0.34 0.50 8.13
N GLY A 36 -1.48 0.42 7.44
CA GLY A 36 -2.76 0.88 7.94
C GLY A 36 -3.91 0.15 7.23
N SER A 37 -5.14 0.37 7.71
CA SER A 37 -6.36 -0.16 7.12
C SER A 37 -7.29 1.00 6.79
N PHE A 38 -7.77 1.04 5.55
CA PHE A 38 -8.74 2.03 5.09
C PHE A 38 -10.08 1.32 4.85
N PRO A 39 -11.19 1.77 5.46
CA PRO A 39 -12.51 1.24 5.16
C PRO A 39 -12.92 1.70 3.75
N ILE A 40 -13.46 0.79 2.94
CA ILE A 40 -13.86 1.03 1.55
C ILE A 40 -15.39 0.95 1.44
N ASP A 41 -16.13 2.06 1.39
CA ASP A 41 -17.61 1.97 1.29
C ASP A 41 -18.11 1.64 -0.13
N ILE A 42 -18.38 0.35 -0.36
CA ILE A 42 -18.91 -0.17 -1.64
C ILE A 42 -20.37 0.30 -1.89
N ARG A 43 -21.10 0.74 -0.85
CA ARG A 43 -22.50 1.19 -1.02
C ARG A 43 -22.59 2.59 -1.61
N SER A 44 -21.50 3.36 -1.57
CA SER A 44 -21.41 4.66 -2.21
C SER A 44 -20.93 4.53 -3.66
N MET A 45 -21.78 3.99 -4.53
CA MET A 45 -21.66 4.24 -5.98
C MET A 45 -21.98 5.71 -6.34
N THR A 46 -22.35 6.52 -5.34
CA THR A 46 -22.75 7.92 -5.49
C THR A 46 -22.00 8.79 -4.50
N GLY A 47 -20.86 9.34 -4.93
CA GLY A 47 -20.27 10.57 -4.41
C GLY A 47 -19.68 10.51 -3.00
N HIS A 48 -18.38 10.82 -2.91
CA HIS A 48 -17.73 11.57 -1.81
C HIS A 48 -18.36 11.33 -0.43
N GLY A 49 -18.35 10.08 0.02
CA GLY A 49 -18.96 9.64 1.27
C GLY A 49 -17.89 9.26 2.28
N ASP A 50 -17.94 9.93 3.42
CA ASP A 50 -17.17 9.79 4.65
C ASP A 50 -16.43 8.44 4.87
N PHE A 51 -15.10 8.46 4.70
CA PHE A 51 -14.18 7.34 4.98
C PHE A 51 -13.99 7.05 6.48
N THR A 52 -14.65 7.77 7.39
CA THR A 52 -14.34 7.69 8.83
C THR A 52 -15.24 6.75 9.63
N SER A 53 -16.25 6.11 9.00
CA SER A 53 -17.23 5.32 9.74
C SER A 53 -17.51 3.97 9.10
N THR A 54 -16.88 2.91 9.63
CA THR A 54 -17.58 1.69 10.10
C THR A 54 -16.60 0.67 10.67
N LYS A 55 -16.96 0.07 11.81
CA LYS A 55 -16.21 -0.96 12.57
C LYS A 55 -16.11 -2.33 11.87
N THR A 56 -16.51 -2.44 10.60
CA THR A 56 -16.61 -3.72 9.88
C THR A 56 -15.75 -3.70 8.62
N PRO A 57 -14.81 -4.64 8.44
CA PRO A 57 -14.04 -4.76 7.20
C PRO A 57 -14.98 -4.95 6.01
N ILE A 58 -14.78 -4.16 4.97
CA ILE A 58 -15.61 -4.23 3.78
C ILE A 58 -14.97 -5.22 2.82
N MET A 59 -15.71 -6.26 2.46
CA MET A 59 -15.23 -7.34 1.60
C MET A 59 -15.62 -7.03 0.15
N SER A 60 -14.68 -7.21 -0.78
CA SER A 60 -15.03 -7.20 -2.19
C SER A 60 -15.97 -8.38 -2.51
N PRO A 61 -16.84 -8.25 -3.53
CA PRO A 61 -17.45 -9.41 -4.16
C PRO A 61 -16.40 -10.44 -4.58
N PRO A 62 -16.80 -11.70 -4.84
CA PRO A 62 -15.86 -12.71 -5.31
C PRO A 62 -15.04 -12.24 -6.51
N VAL A 63 -13.72 -12.42 -6.43
CA VAL A 63 -12.77 -11.95 -7.43
C VAL A 63 -12.30 -13.12 -8.28
N ILE A 64 -12.32 -12.96 -9.60
CA ILE A 64 -11.82 -13.96 -10.53
C ILE A 64 -10.41 -13.58 -10.95
N THR A 65 -9.45 -14.47 -10.74
CA THR A 65 -8.12 -14.39 -11.33
C THR A 65 -8.05 -15.38 -12.49
N ARG A 66 -7.54 -14.94 -13.63
CA ARG A 66 -7.22 -15.79 -14.79
C ARG A 66 -5.71 -15.77 -14.98
N TRP A 67 -5.17 -16.89 -15.43
CA TRP A 67 -3.77 -16.98 -15.81
C TRP A 67 -3.59 -17.75 -17.09
N ASP A 68 -2.50 -17.43 -17.76
CA ASP A 68 -2.06 -18.08 -18.98
C ASP A 68 -1.01 -19.14 -18.64
N ALA A 69 -0.95 -20.16 -19.48
CA ALA A 69 0.10 -21.16 -19.44
C ALA A 69 1.39 -20.54 -19.99
N PRO A 70 2.57 -21.14 -19.74
CA PRO A 70 3.81 -20.72 -20.38
C PRO A 70 3.77 -20.72 -21.92
N SER A 71 2.80 -21.42 -22.53
CA SER A 71 2.53 -21.39 -23.97
C SER A 71 1.88 -20.10 -24.47
N GLY A 72 1.40 -19.24 -23.56
CA GLY A 72 0.65 -18.02 -23.86
C GLY A 72 -0.85 -18.24 -24.11
N GLU A 73 -1.35 -19.47 -23.95
CA GLU A 73 -2.78 -19.77 -23.98
C GLU A 73 -3.38 -19.62 -22.59
N VAL A 74 -4.65 -19.24 -22.49
CA VAL A 74 -5.35 -19.17 -21.20
C VAL A 74 -5.38 -20.56 -20.58
N SER A 75 -4.69 -20.73 -19.44
CA SER A 75 -4.59 -22.03 -18.77
C SER A 75 -5.76 -22.26 -17.82
N GLY A 76 -6.09 -21.25 -17.02
CA GLY A 76 -7.03 -21.45 -15.93
C GLY A 76 -7.68 -20.19 -15.40
N ARG A 77 -8.67 -20.41 -14.53
CA ARG A 77 -9.34 -19.37 -13.77
C ARG A 77 -9.68 -19.85 -12.36
N ILE A 78 -9.52 -18.97 -11.39
CA ILE A 78 -9.87 -19.21 -10.00
C ILE A 78 -10.74 -18.07 -9.48
N MET A 79 -11.77 -18.41 -8.72
CA MET A 79 -12.60 -17.43 -8.02
C MET A 79 -12.24 -17.45 -6.55
N PHE A 80 -12.10 -16.27 -5.95
CA PHE A 80 -11.85 -16.09 -4.53
C PHE A 80 -13.08 -15.51 -3.83
N PRO A 81 -13.43 -15.98 -2.61
CA PRO A 81 -12.87 -17.15 -1.94
C PRO A 81 -13.06 -18.44 -2.74
N VAL A 82 -12.08 -19.35 -2.67
CA VAL A 82 -12.12 -20.61 -3.43
C VAL A 82 -13.30 -21.45 -2.94
N PRO A 83 -14.24 -21.84 -3.83
CA PRO A 83 -15.35 -22.68 -3.41
C PRO A 83 -14.87 -24.02 -2.86
N GLU A 84 -15.61 -24.56 -1.90
CA GLU A 84 -15.31 -25.87 -1.33
C GLU A 84 -15.29 -26.95 -2.43
N GLY A 85 -14.33 -27.88 -2.34
CA GLY A 85 -14.12 -28.93 -3.34
C GLY A 85 -13.58 -28.45 -4.70
N LYS A 86 -13.04 -27.23 -4.80
CA LYS A 86 -12.36 -26.70 -6.00
C LYS A 86 -10.91 -26.29 -5.76
N HIS A 87 -10.25 -26.88 -4.78
CA HIS A 87 -8.88 -26.51 -4.38
C HIS A 87 -7.83 -27.08 -5.34
N GLU A 88 -8.18 -28.11 -6.12
CA GLU A 88 -7.33 -28.71 -7.15
C GLU A 88 -6.87 -27.68 -8.20
N VAL A 89 -7.66 -26.63 -8.44
CA VAL A 89 -7.30 -25.56 -9.37
C VAL A 89 -6.10 -24.72 -8.88
N LEU A 90 -5.81 -24.73 -7.57
CA LEU A 90 -4.62 -24.10 -7.02
C LEU A 90 -3.36 -24.90 -7.37
N GLU A 91 -3.46 -26.24 -7.45
CA GLU A 91 -2.34 -27.07 -7.88
C GLU A 91 -2.02 -26.86 -9.37
N GLU A 92 -3.05 -26.65 -10.20
CA GLU A 92 -2.89 -26.27 -11.60
C GLU A 92 -2.19 -24.91 -11.73
N LEU A 93 -2.64 -23.90 -10.98
CA LEU A 93 -1.98 -22.60 -10.92
C LEU A 93 -0.51 -22.71 -10.51
N VAL A 94 -0.19 -23.56 -9.53
CA VAL A 94 1.20 -23.77 -9.09
C VAL A 94 2.05 -24.46 -10.17
N LYS A 95 1.47 -25.39 -10.94
CA LYS A 95 2.16 -26.05 -12.06
C LYS A 95 2.49 -25.10 -13.21
N ASP A 96 1.61 -24.14 -13.46
CA ASP A 96 1.80 -23.16 -14.53
C ASP A 96 2.75 -22.01 -14.14
N CYS A 97 3.03 -21.84 -12.85
CA CYS A 97 4.03 -20.89 -12.40
C CYS A 97 5.44 -21.27 -12.87
N GLN A 98 6.19 -20.27 -13.32
CA GLN A 98 7.61 -20.41 -13.60
C GLN A 98 8.44 -20.41 -12.30
N LEU A 99 9.70 -20.83 -12.38
CA LEU A 99 10.61 -20.76 -11.24
C LEU A 99 10.90 -19.31 -10.84
N ALA A 100 10.70 -18.97 -9.56
CA ALA A 100 11.01 -17.64 -9.05
C ALA A 100 12.49 -17.55 -8.64
N THR A 101 13.33 -17.03 -9.53
CA THR A 101 14.71 -16.69 -9.19
C THR A 101 14.79 -15.35 -8.44
N PHE A 102 15.90 -15.12 -7.74
CA PHE A 102 16.24 -13.83 -7.16
C PHE A 102 17.57 -13.32 -7.70
N GLY A 103 17.68 -11.99 -7.80
CA GLY A 103 18.93 -11.33 -8.17
C GLY A 103 19.92 -11.38 -7.02
N TYR A 104 21.08 -11.99 -7.22
CA TYR A 104 22.19 -11.98 -6.27
C TYR A 104 23.51 -11.80 -7.03
N GLY A 105 24.25 -10.73 -6.71
CA GLY A 105 25.52 -10.45 -7.39
C GLY A 105 25.41 -10.17 -8.89
N GLY A 106 24.22 -9.84 -9.40
CA GLY A 106 23.97 -9.66 -10.84
C GLY A 106 23.53 -10.95 -11.55
N GLU A 107 23.42 -12.07 -10.85
CA GLU A 107 22.92 -13.33 -11.39
C GLU A 107 21.53 -13.67 -10.86
N ASN A 108 20.78 -14.47 -11.61
CA ASN A 108 19.49 -15.02 -11.18
C ASN A 108 19.71 -16.39 -10.56
N ILE A 109 19.59 -16.48 -9.24
CA ILE A 109 19.79 -17.71 -8.48
C ILE A 109 18.42 -18.28 -8.08
N LEU A 110 18.27 -19.60 -8.20
CA LEU A 110 17.16 -20.35 -7.62
C LEU A 110 17.65 -20.97 -6.31
N ASP A 111 17.02 -20.58 -5.19
CA ASP A 111 17.34 -21.11 -3.87
C ASP A 111 16.04 -21.35 -3.10
N ASP A 112 15.65 -22.64 -3.05
CA ASP A 112 14.44 -23.08 -2.37
C ASP A 112 14.52 -22.89 -0.85
N SER A 113 15.71 -22.68 -0.27
CA SER A 113 15.88 -22.38 1.16
C SER A 113 15.53 -20.93 1.50
N ILE A 114 15.58 -20.03 0.51
CA ILE A 114 15.23 -18.61 0.65
C ILE A 114 13.79 -18.36 0.19
N ARG A 115 13.33 -19.02 -0.88
CA ARG A 115 11.99 -18.80 -1.43
C ARG A 115 11.45 -20.01 -2.18
N SER A 116 10.49 -20.72 -1.59
CA SER A 116 9.71 -21.76 -2.28
C SER A 116 8.46 -21.16 -2.93
N ALA A 117 8.62 -20.37 -4.00
CA ALA A 117 7.50 -19.74 -4.68
C ALA A 117 7.60 -19.87 -6.20
N GLY A 118 6.44 -20.02 -6.83
CA GLY A 118 6.28 -19.83 -8.26
C GLY A 118 6.25 -18.34 -8.65
N LYS A 119 6.56 -18.06 -9.91
CA LYS A 119 6.49 -16.75 -10.53
C LYS A 119 5.47 -16.78 -11.67
N LEU A 120 4.66 -15.73 -11.74
CA LEU A 120 3.78 -15.44 -12.85
C LEU A 120 3.95 -13.95 -13.17
N GLU A 121 4.25 -13.63 -14.42
CA GLU A 121 4.42 -12.24 -14.86
C GLU A 121 3.08 -11.53 -14.98
N SER A 122 3.08 -10.20 -14.89
CA SER A 122 1.85 -9.40 -14.99
C SER A 122 1.13 -9.56 -16.33
N SER A 123 1.85 -9.92 -17.40
CA SER A 123 1.26 -10.23 -18.71
C SER A 123 0.57 -11.59 -18.75
N GLU A 124 0.89 -12.49 -17.83
CA GLU A 124 0.41 -13.87 -17.78
C GLU A 124 -0.78 -14.03 -16.82
N PHE A 125 -1.24 -12.94 -16.19
CA PHE A 125 -2.41 -12.99 -15.33
C PHE A 125 -3.28 -11.74 -15.40
N SER A 126 -4.56 -11.91 -15.11
CA SER A 126 -5.51 -10.80 -14.98
C SER A 126 -6.50 -11.07 -13.86
N THR A 127 -7.09 -9.99 -13.32
CA THR A 127 -8.09 -10.06 -12.25
C THR A 127 -9.34 -9.27 -12.62
N SER A 128 -10.51 -9.76 -12.17
CA SER A 128 -11.78 -9.03 -12.29
C SER A 128 -11.91 -7.88 -11.28
N PHE A 129 -10.92 -7.71 -10.39
CA PHE A 129 -10.90 -6.65 -9.40
C PHE A 129 -10.37 -5.34 -10.00
N ASN A 130 -11.22 -4.31 -10.00
CA ASN A 130 -10.82 -2.96 -10.38
C ASN A 130 -10.95 -2.02 -9.16
N PRO A 131 -9.86 -1.47 -8.61
CA PRO A 131 -9.89 -0.64 -7.42
C PRO A 131 -10.70 0.67 -7.57
N TYR A 132 -10.88 1.17 -8.80
CA TYR A 132 -11.70 2.34 -9.07
C TYR A 132 -13.19 2.08 -8.80
N ASN A 133 -13.67 0.88 -9.12
CA ASN A 133 -15.08 0.50 -8.91
C ASN A 133 -15.48 0.48 -7.43
N TYR A 134 -14.50 0.54 -6.53
CA TYR A 134 -14.70 0.49 -5.10
C TYR A 134 -14.26 1.79 -4.40
N GLY A 135 -13.90 2.86 -5.14
CA GLY A 135 -13.47 4.13 -4.53
C GLY A 135 -12.15 4.04 -3.75
N ILE A 136 -11.37 2.96 -3.92
CA ILE A 136 -10.09 2.76 -3.23
C ILE A 136 -9.09 3.83 -3.65
N VAL A 137 -9.03 4.14 -4.94
CA VAL A 137 -8.13 5.15 -5.48
C VAL A 137 -8.48 6.54 -4.94
N ASP A 138 -9.78 6.84 -4.82
CA ASP A 138 -10.25 8.10 -4.23
C ASP A 138 -9.92 8.17 -2.74
N ALA A 139 -10.05 7.06 -2.01
CA ALA A 139 -9.64 6.95 -0.61
C ALA A 139 -8.16 7.29 -0.44
N PHE A 140 -7.30 6.71 -1.27
CA PHE A 140 -5.86 7.00 -1.27
C PHE A 140 -5.57 8.45 -1.62
N ALA A 141 -6.24 8.98 -2.65
CA ALA A 141 -6.08 10.38 -3.03
C ALA A 141 -6.45 11.30 -1.87
N GLN A 142 -7.57 11.07 -1.18
CA GLN A 142 -7.97 11.88 -0.03
C GLN A 142 -7.00 11.73 1.14
N ALA A 143 -6.58 10.51 1.48
CA ALA A 143 -5.65 10.29 2.58
C ALA A 143 -4.27 10.93 2.34
N LEU A 144 -3.71 10.72 1.14
CA LEU A 144 -2.35 11.17 0.80
C LEU A 144 -2.29 12.65 0.37
N LEU A 145 -3.38 13.19 -0.20
CA LEU A 145 -3.41 14.57 -0.71
C LEU A 145 -4.17 15.54 0.21
N SER A 146 -4.59 15.10 1.40
CA SER A 146 -5.30 15.91 2.41
C SER A 146 -4.59 17.19 2.85
N GLY A 147 -3.31 17.38 2.50
CA GLY A 147 -2.52 18.59 2.77
C GLY A 147 -2.22 19.48 1.56
N ILE A 148 -2.56 19.07 0.33
CA ILE A 148 -2.41 19.92 -0.87
C ILE A 148 -3.69 20.73 -1.05
N ALA A 149 -4.08 21.49 -0.02
CA ALA A 149 -5.01 22.58 -0.23
C ALA A 149 -4.37 23.52 -1.26
N ARG A 150 -5.04 23.75 -2.41
CA ARG A 150 -4.66 24.83 -3.32
C ARG A 150 -4.50 26.08 -2.47
N ARG A 151 -3.35 26.75 -2.58
CA ARG A 151 -3.19 28.12 -2.10
C ARG A 151 -4.32 28.94 -2.72
N GLU A 152 -5.35 29.25 -1.93
CA GLU A 152 -6.36 30.21 -2.33
C GLU A 152 -5.61 31.53 -2.59
N VAL A 153 -5.60 31.96 -3.84
CA VAL A 153 -5.17 33.31 -4.18
C VAL A 153 -6.26 34.21 -3.60
N SER A 154 -5.99 34.80 -2.43
CA SER A 154 -6.78 35.87 -1.88
C SER A 154 -6.81 37.00 -2.89
N GLY A 155 -7.91 37.10 -3.64
CA GLY A 155 -8.20 38.24 -4.49
C GLY A 155 -8.40 39.47 -3.62
N GLU A 156 -7.33 40.24 -3.46
CA GLU A 156 -7.37 41.56 -2.84
C GLU A 156 -8.24 42.46 -3.71
N SER A 157 -9.49 42.62 -3.29
CA SER A 157 -10.44 43.54 -3.90
C SER A 157 -10.20 44.92 -3.28
N THR A 158 -9.31 45.70 -3.90
CA THR A 158 -9.18 47.13 -3.62
C THR A 158 -10.48 47.83 -4.00
N ASN A 159 -11.24 48.22 -2.98
CA ASN A 159 -12.48 48.97 -3.12
C ASN A 159 -12.13 50.46 -3.30
N GLU A 160 -12.16 50.97 -4.53
CA GLU A 160 -12.11 52.42 -4.81
C GLU A 160 -13.46 53.04 -4.44
N GLN A 161 -13.45 53.94 -3.45
CA GLN A 161 -14.59 54.77 -3.07
C GLN A 161 -14.70 55.96 -4.04
N HIS A 162 -15.92 56.23 -4.51
CA HIS A 162 -16.32 57.43 -5.23
C HIS A 162 -17.08 58.37 -4.29
#